data_AF-A0A2T1CXE6-F1
#
_entry.id   AF-A0A2T1CXE6-F1
#
_cell.length_a   1.000
_cell.length_b   1.000
_cell.length_c   1.000
_cell.angle_alpha   90.00
_cell.angle_beta   90.00
_cell.angle_gamma   90.00
#
_symmetry.space_group_name_H-M   'P 1'
#
loop_
_entity.id
_entity.type
_entity.pdbx_description
1 polymer ?
#
loop_
_entity_poly.entity_id
_entity_poly.type
_entity_poly.pdbx_seq_one_letter_code
_entity_poly.pdbx_strand_id
1 'polypeptide(L)'
;MSKSLKLPCKRYFLVSMLLAFWLGVNKFLLFKGFLSYRRALKIQSWLLHLWQMEQKQLCAVTFQVLEECFRSGEIDLDEDVLEYFKDLKAMEAEGRYNEVLHQLYVPRNKPHEEGGKCITPN
;
A
#
# COMPACT_ATOMS: atom_id res chain seq x y z
N MET A 1 15.29 6.63 17.16
CA MET A 1 14.87 5.27 16.73
C MET A 1 14.54 5.35 15.24
N SER A 2 15.37 4.78 14.37
CA SER A 2 15.10 4.79 12.92
C SER A 2 13.79 4.07 12.62
N LYS A 3 12.78 4.82 12.17
CA LYS A 3 11.42 4.32 11.91
C LYS A 3 11.39 3.61 10.55
N SER A 4 11.79 2.34 10.55
CA SER A 4 11.94 1.57 9.30
C SER A 4 10.59 1.04 8.79
N LEU A 5 10.21 1.45 7.57
CA LEU A 5 9.07 0.88 6.84
C LEU A 5 9.31 -0.55 6.33
N LYS A 6 10.52 -1.11 6.52
CA LYS A 6 10.86 -2.47 6.05
C LYS A 6 9.97 -3.54 6.69
N LEU A 7 9.63 -3.41 7.97
CA LEU A 7 8.83 -4.42 8.69
C LEU A 7 7.36 -4.42 8.27
N PRO A 8 6.64 -3.28 8.22
CA PRO A 8 5.30 -3.20 7.66
C PRO A 8 5.21 -3.68 6.20
N CYS A 9 6.16 -3.28 5.35
CA CYS A 9 6.18 -3.68 3.94
C CYS A 9 6.39 -5.19 3.78
N LYS A 10 7.30 -5.79 4.57
CA LYS A 10 7.54 -7.23 4.54
C LYS A 10 6.31 -8.02 4.99
N ARG A 11 5.63 -7.56 6.04
CA ARG A 11 4.36 -8.16 6.48
C ARG A 11 3.31 -8.07 5.37
N TYR A 12 3.08 -6.88 4.82
CA TYR A 12 2.10 -6.68 3.76
C TYR A 12 2.37 -7.59 2.55
N PHE A 13 3.64 -7.72 2.15
CA PHE A 13 4.04 -8.60 1.06
C PHE A 13 3.71 -10.08 1.36
N LEU A 14 4.07 -10.58 2.54
CA LEU A 14 3.79 -11.96 2.94
C LEU A 14 2.28 -12.24 2.98
N VAL A 15 1.51 -11.33 3.57
CA VAL A 15 0.05 -11.48 3.64
C VAL A 15 -0.58 -11.41 2.25
N SER A 16 -0.12 -10.51 1.39
CA SER A 16 -0.60 -10.39 0.00
C SER A 16 -0.33 -11.68 -0.79
N MET A 17 0.86 -12.29 -0.63
CA MET A 17 1.16 -13.57 -1.27
C MET A 17 0.25 -14.70 -0.79
N LEU A 18 -0.01 -14.77 0.52
CA LEU A 18 -0.93 -15.75 1.10
C LEU A 18 -2.36 -15.56 0.57
N LEU A 19 -2.85 -14.32 0.56
CA LEU A 19 -4.19 -14.00 0.05
C LEU A 19 -4.34 -14.31 -1.45
N ALA A 20 -3.31 -13.99 -2.25
CA ALA A 20 -3.29 -14.34 -3.67
C ALA A 20 -3.33 -15.86 -3.90
N PHE A 21 -2.58 -16.62 -3.09
CA PHE A 21 -2.65 -18.08 -3.11
C PHE A 21 -4.07 -18.59 -2.80
N TRP A 22 -4.71 -18.09 -1.74
CA TRP A 22 -6.07 -18.48 -1.37
C TRP A 22 -7.11 -18.11 -2.42
N LEU A 23 -6.96 -16.97 -3.09
CA LEU A 23 -7.79 -16.60 -4.24
C LEU A 23 -7.61 -17.59 -5.40
N GLY A 24 -6.38 -18.02 -5.66
CA GLY A 24 -6.07 -19.07 -6.64
C GLY A 24 -6.73 -20.41 -6.30
N VAL A 25 -6.65 -20.84 -5.03
CA VAL A 25 -7.31 -22.06 -4.53
C VAL A 25 -8.83 -21.95 -4.67
N ASN A 26 -9.44 -20.82 -4.28
CA ASN A 26 -10.88 -20.59 -4.42
C ASN A 26 -11.33 -20.70 -5.88
N LYS A 27 -10.57 -20.07 -6.80
CA LYS A 27 -10.80 -20.17 -8.24
C LYS A 27 -10.72 -21.61 -8.73
N PHE A 28 -9.67 -22.34 -8.34
CA PHE A 28 -9.48 -23.74 -8.72
C PHE A 28 -10.63 -24.64 -8.25
N LEU A 29 -11.04 -24.51 -6.99
CA LEU A 29 -12.14 -25.29 -6.41
C LEU A 29 -13.48 -24.99 -7.08
N LEU A 30 -13.72 -23.73 -7.47
CA LEU A 30 -14.88 -23.36 -8.28
C LEU A 30 -14.86 -24.06 -9.65
N PHE A 31 -13.74 -24.00 -10.37
CA PHE A 31 -13.63 -24.61 -11.71
C PHE A 31 -13.69 -26.14 -11.70
N LYS A 32 -13.25 -26.78 -10.61
CA LYS A 32 -13.39 -28.23 -10.41
C LYS A 32 -14.79 -28.66 -9.93
N GLY A 33 -15.68 -27.71 -9.65
CA GLY A 33 -17.04 -27.99 -9.19
C GLY A 33 -17.14 -28.38 -7.71
N PHE A 34 -16.06 -28.29 -6.93
CA PHE A 34 -16.08 -28.56 -5.49
C PHE A 34 -16.81 -27.46 -4.69
N LEU A 35 -16.82 -26.23 -5.21
CA LEU A 35 -17.53 -25.10 -4.62
C LEU A 35 -18.64 -24.59 -5.53
N SER A 36 -19.79 -24.26 -4.94
CA SER A 36 -20.83 -23.51 -5.64
C SER A 36 -20.41 -22.06 -5.83
N TYR A 37 -20.90 -21.42 -6.91
CA TYR A 37 -20.60 -20.03 -7.23
C TYR A 37 -20.88 -19.07 -6.06
N ARG A 38 -22.01 -19.25 -5.36
CA ARG A 38 -22.36 -18.45 -4.18
C ARG A 38 -21.32 -18.58 -3.05
N ARG A 39 -20.78 -19.77 -2.80
CA ARG A 39 -19.74 -19.97 -1.78
C ARG A 39 -18.42 -19.36 -2.23
N ALA A 40 -18.04 -19.56 -3.49
CA ALA A 40 -16.82 -18.99 -4.05
C ALA A 40 -16.80 -17.46 -4.00
N LEU A 41 -17.93 -16.81 -4.30
CA LEU A 41 -18.06 -15.34 -4.19
C LEU A 41 -17.92 -14.85 -2.75
N LYS A 42 -18.52 -15.54 -1.77
CA LYS A 42 -18.38 -15.15 -0.35
C LYS A 42 -16.93 -15.24 0.12
N ILE A 43 -16.24 -16.32 -0.24
CA ILE A 43 -14.82 -16.51 0.09
C ILE A 43 -13.98 -15.42 -0.58
N GLN A 44 -14.19 -15.16 -1.87
CA GLN A 44 -13.48 -14.12 -2.61
C GLN A 44 -13.70 -12.73 -2.00
N SER A 45 -14.95 -12.38 -1.68
CA SER A 45 -15.27 -11.10 -1.05
C SER A 45 -14.60 -10.94 0.31
N TRP A 46 -14.55 -12.01 1.11
CA TRP A 46 -13.89 -11.99 2.41
C TRP A 46 -12.36 -11.84 2.28
N LEU A 47 -11.74 -12.58 1.35
CA LEU A 47 -10.31 -12.46 1.07
C LEU A 47 -9.93 -11.06 0.57
N LEU A 48 -10.75 -10.45 -0.30
CA LEU A 48 -10.55 -9.07 -0.76
C LEU A 48 -10.69 -8.06 0.38
N HIS A 49 -11.64 -8.27 1.29
CA HIS A 49 -11.80 -7.43 2.46
C HIS A 49 -10.57 -7.49 3.39
N LEU A 50 -10.03 -8.68 3.63
CA LEU A 50 -8.77 -8.83 4.38
C LEU A 50 -7.61 -8.11 3.71
N TRP A 51 -7.53 -8.17 2.38
CA TRP A 51 -6.51 -7.44 1.62
C TRP A 51 -6.63 -5.94 1.82
N GLN A 52 -7.84 -5.38 1.69
CA GLN A 52 -8.09 -3.96 1.93
C GLN A 52 -7.72 -3.52 3.35
N MET A 53 -7.97 -4.37 4.36
CA MET A 53 -7.58 -4.09 5.74
C MET A 53 -6.05 -3.98 5.91
N GLU A 54 -5.29 -4.88 5.27
CA GLU A 54 -3.82 -4.79 5.29
C GLU A 54 -3.30 -3.57 4.52
N GLN A 55 -3.94 -3.19 3.40
CA GLN A 55 -3.60 -1.96 2.68
C GLN A 55 -3.84 -0.72 3.54
N LYS A 56 -5.00 -0.64 4.20
CA LYS A 56 -5.31 0.43 5.15
C LYS A 56 -4.27 0.52 6.26
N GLN A 57 -3.89 -0.62 6.85
CA GLN A 57 -2.88 -0.66 7.90
C GLN A 57 -1.52 -0.18 7.39
N LEU A 58 -1.11 -0.58 6.18
CA LEU A 58 0.14 -0.13 5.59
C LEU A 58 0.12 1.38 5.31
N CYS A 59 -0.98 1.92 4.79
CA CYS A 59 -1.16 3.37 4.62
C CYS A 59 -1.00 4.11 5.95
N ALA A 60 -1.71 3.68 6.98
CA ALA A 60 -1.68 4.33 8.29
C ALA A 60 -0.26 4.37 8.88
N VAL A 61 0.49 3.27 8.79
CA VAL A 61 1.88 3.23 9.26
C VAL A 61 2.78 4.11 8.40
N THR A 62 2.58 4.11 7.07
CA THR A 62 3.37 4.96 6.16
C THR A 62 3.15 6.44 6.45
N PHE A 63 1.90 6.87 6.66
CA PHE A 63 1.59 8.24 7.05
C PHE A 63 2.20 8.61 8.40
N GLN A 64 2.15 7.73 9.40
CA GLN A 64 2.78 8.00 10.70
C GLN A 64 4.30 8.20 10.61
N VAL A 65 4.97 7.47 9.72
CA VAL A 65 6.40 7.65 9.47
C VAL A 65 6.66 8.98 8.79
N LEU A 66 5.90 9.32 7.74
CA LEU A 66 6.03 10.61 7.05
C LEU A 66 5.76 11.80 7.97
N GLU A 67 4.70 11.74 8.78
CA GLU A 67 4.36 12.79 9.76
C GLU A 67 5.48 13.02 10.78
N GLU A 68 6.16 11.95 11.23
CA GLU A 68 7.33 12.14 12.09
C GLU A 68 8.52 12.71 11.33
N CYS A 69 8.81 12.24 10.13
CA CYS A 69 9.92 12.78 9.33
C CYS A 69 9.75 14.28 9.06
N PHE A 70 8.52 14.75 8.87
CA PHE A 70 8.21 16.18 8.81
C PHE A 70 8.46 16.88 10.15
N ARG A 71 8.06 16.27 11.27
CA ARG A 71 8.27 16.84 12.61
C ARG A 71 9.75 16.89 13.02
N SER A 72 10.55 15.91 12.60
CA SER A 72 12.00 15.87 12.88
C SER A 72 12.82 16.75 11.93
N GLY A 73 12.21 17.31 10.88
CA GLY A 73 12.92 18.09 9.86
C GLY A 73 13.81 17.23 8.97
N GLU A 74 13.59 15.92 8.91
CA GLU A 74 14.31 15.03 7.99
C GLU A 74 13.87 15.22 6.53
N ILE A 75 12.68 15.78 6.30
CA ILE A 75 12.15 16.12 4.99
C ILE A 75 11.83 17.62 4.98
N ASP A 76 12.40 18.35 4.02
CA ASP A 76 12.06 19.76 3.79
C ASP A 76 10.60 19.87 3.34
N LEU A 77 9.85 20.66 4.08
CA LEU A 77 8.44 20.97 3.82
C LEU A 77 8.37 22.14 2.84
N ASP A 78 8.41 21.83 1.54
CA ASP A 78 8.01 22.78 0.50
C ASP A 78 6.48 22.74 0.29
N GLU A 79 5.92 23.79 -0.31
CA GLU A 79 4.48 23.94 -0.55
C GLU A 79 3.93 22.78 -1.41
N ASP A 80 4.69 22.35 -2.41
CA ASP A 80 4.40 21.18 -3.26
C ASP A 80 4.33 19.86 -2.47
N VAL A 81 5.20 19.69 -1.46
CA VAL A 81 5.25 18.48 -0.63
C VAL A 81 4.04 18.43 0.29
N LEU A 82 3.64 19.59 0.82
CA LEU A 82 2.49 19.73 1.70
C LEU A 82 1.17 19.51 0.94
N GLU A 83 1.04 20.03 -0.27
CA GLU A 83 -0.12 19.78 -1.15
C GLU A 83 -0.21 18.30 -1.51
N TYR A 84 0.89 17.70 -1.96
CA TYR A 84 0.95 16.27 -2.25
C TYR A 84 0.53 15.41 -1.05
N PHE A 85 0.97 15.75 0.16
CA PHE A 85 0.59 15.02 1.36
C PHE A 85 -0.91 15.14 1.69
N LYS A 86 -1.51 16.32 1.47
CA LYS A 86 -2.95 16.53 1.63
C LYS A 86 -3.76 15.70 0.64
N ASP A 87 -3.33 15.62 -0.62
CA ASP A 87 -3.97 14.80 -1.64
C ASP A 87 -3.95 13.31 -1.26
N LEU A 88 -2.81 12.83 -0.78
CA LEU A 88 -2.68 11.45 -0.30
C LEU A 88 -3.63 11.17 0.88
N LYS A 89 -3.77 12.10 1.83
CA LYS A 89 -4.71 11.96 2.96
C LYS A 89 -6.17 11.99 2.51
N ALA A 90 -6.52 12.79 1.52
CA ALA A 90 -7.87 12.79 0.94
C ALA A 90 -8.19 11.42 0.31
N MET A 91 -7.27 10.86 -0.48
CA MET A 91 -7.44 9.52 -1.05
C MET A 91 -7.52 8.42 0.01
N GLU A 92 -6.78 8.52 1.11
CA GLU A 92 -6.90 7.59 2.25
C GLU A 92 -8.30 7.64 2.87
N ALA A 93 -8.86 8.84 3.06
CA ALA A 93 -10.19 9.04 3.61
C ALA A 93 -11.30 8.49 2.69
N GLU A 94 -11.09 8.54 1.38
CA GLU A 94 -11.96 7.92 0.37
C GLU A 94 -11.86 6.38 0.31
N GLY A 95 -10.92 5.77 1.03
CA GLY A 95 -10.69 4.33 1.01
C GLY A 95 -9.89 3.83 -0.21
N ARG A 96 -9.25 4.74 -0.95
CA ARG A 96 -8.44 4.45 -2.15
C ARG A 96 -7.02 4.06 -1.79
N TYR A 97 -6.90 3.03 -0.94
CA TYR A 97 -5.62 2.63 -0.33
C TYR A 97 -4.61 2.13 -1.37
N ASN A 98 -5.06 1.45 -2.41
CA ASN A 98 -4.18 0.96 -3.47
C ASN A 98 -3.52 2.12 -4.23
N GLU A 99 -4.28 3.17 -4.52
CA GLU A 99 -3.81 4.38 -5.18
C GLU A 99 -2.81 5.14 -4.32
N VAL A 100 -3.10 5.28 -3.01
CA VAL A 100 -2.17 5.88 -2.05
C VAL A 100 -0.84 5.11 -2.03
N LEU A 101 -0.90 3.79 -1.87
CA LEU A 101 0.31 2.95 -1.86
C LEU A 101 1.05 3.01 -3.21
N HIS A 102 0.32 3.05 -4.33
CA HIS A 102 0.94 3.19 -5.64
C HIS A 102 1.70 4.52 -5.76
N GLN A 103 1.12 5.64 -5.32
CA GLN A 103 1.80 6.93 -5.36
C GLN A 103 2.99 7.01 -4.39
N LEU A 104 2.92 6.32 -3.25
CA LEU A 104 4.00 6.30 -2.25
C LEU A 104 5.17 5.39 -2.63
N TYR A 105 4.91 4.25 -3.26
CA TYR A 105 5.92 3.20 -3.48
C TYR A 105 6.32 2.99 -4.94
N VAL A 106 5.54 3.48 -5.91
CA VAL A 106 5.99 3.46 -7.31
C VAL A 106 6.81 4.74 -7.54
N PRO A 107 8.10 4.61 -7.93
CA PRO A 107 8.88 5.78 -8.26
C PRO A 107 8.14 6.56 -9.33
N ARG A 108 7.91 7.86 -9.11
CA ARG A 108 7.53 8.77 -10.19
C ARG A 108 8.65 8.67 -11.22
N ASN A 109 8.41 7.91 -12.29
CA ASN A 109 9.21 7.98 -13.50
C ASN A 109 9.00 9.38 -14.07
N LYS A 110 9.64 10.39 -13.48
CA LYS A 110 9.93 11.61 -14.20
C LYS A 110 10.94 11.17 -15.26
N PRO A 111 10.72 11.41 -16.57
CA PRO A 111 11.84 11.46 -17.47
C PRO A 111 12.82 12.47 -16.86
N HIS A 112 14.01 12.00 -16.51
CA HIS A 112 15.15 12.81 -16.16
C HIS A 112 15.48 13.68 -17.38
N GLU A 113 14.95 14.90 -17.43
CA GLU A 113 15.77 16.00 -17.91
C GLU A 113 16.57 16.48 -16.68
N GLU A 114 17.83 16.07 -16.69
CA GLU A 114 19.00 16.62 -16.00
C GLU A 114 18.94 16.88 -14.48
N GLY A 115 19.72 16.10 -13.74
CA GLY A 115 20.40 16.56 -12.52
C GLY A 115 19.57 16.59 -11.23
N GLY A 116 19.37 15.44 -10.59
CA GLY A 116 18.77 15.42 -9.25
C GLY A 116 19.00 14.10 -8.55
N LYS A 117 19.84 14.10 -7.51
CA LYS A 117 20.30 12.95 -6.74
C LYS A 117 19.14 12.07 -6.27
N CYS A 118 19.22 10.78 -6.57
CA CYS A 118 18.40 9.76 -5.93
C CYS A 118 18.59 9.81 -4.42
N ILE A 119 17.53 10.08 -3.66
CA ILE A 119 17.54 9.91 -2.21
C ILE A 119 17.32 8.42 -1.94
N THR A 120 18.41 7.67 -1.79
CA THR A 120 18.40 6.34 -1.15
C THR A 120 18.77 6.51 0.33
N PRO A 121 17.93 6.08 1.29
CA PRO A 121 18.34 6.06 2.69
C PRO A 121 19.30 4.88 2.93
N ASN A 122 20.47 5.18 3.53
CA ASN A 122 21.41 4.20 4.08
C ASN A 122 20.76 3.40 5.23
#